data_AF-A0A7W0Z2K5-F1
#
_entry.id   AF-A0A7W0Z2K5-F1
#
_cell.length_a   1.000
_cell.length_b   1.000
_cell.length_c   1.000
_cell.angle_alpha   90.00
_cell.angle_beta   90.00
_cell.angle_gamma   90.00
#
_symmetry.space_group_name_H-M   'P 1'
#
loop_
_entity.id
_entity.type
_entity.pdbx_description
1 polymer ?
#
loop_
_entity_poly.entity_id
_entity_poly.type
_entity_poly.pdbx_seq_one_letter_code
_entity_poly.pdbx_strand_id
1 'polypeptide(L)' 'WSETGRLIALVGLENIAVVDTEDALLVIERGSAQEVRRIVEQLKQRRRTSYQ' A
#
# COMPACT_ATOMS: atom_id res chain seq x y z
N TRP A 1 12.03 0.13 -1.27
CA TRP A 1 12.64 -0.58 -0.13
C TRP A 1 11.54 -0.74 0.90
N SER A 2 11.20 -1.97 1.28
CA SER A 2 10.18 -2.24 2.32
C SER A 2 10.86 -2.10 3.68
N GLU A 3 10.30 -1.28 4.55
CA GLU A 3 10.82 -1.07 5.92
C GLU A 3 10.37 -2.19 6.89
N THR A 4 9.45 -3.07 6.47
CA THR A 4 8.81 -4.06 7.37
C THR A 4 9.46 -5.45 7.35
N GLY A 5 10.46 -5.68 6.48
CA GLY A 5 11.13 -6.97 6.34
C GLY A 5 10.29 -8.06 5.65
N ARG A 6 9.13 -7.72 5.07
CA ARG A 6 8.32 -8.67 4.30
C ARG A 6 8.99 -8.99 2.96
N LEU A 7 9.12 -10.29 2.66
CA LEU A 7 9.46 -10.75 1.32
C LEU A 7 8.22 -10.64 0.41
N ILE A 8 8.34 -9.91 -0.69
CA ILE A 8 7.28 -9.73 -1.68
C ILE A 8 7.88 -10.02 -3.05
N ALA A 9 7.24 -10.93 -3.80
CA ALA A 9 7.62 -11.27 -5.17
C ALA A 9 6.45 -11.00 -6.11
N LEU A 10 6.74 -10.37 -7.25
CA LEU A 10 5.80 -10.16 -8.35
C LEU A 10 6.34 -10.94 -9.56
N VAL A 11 5.53 -11.77 -10.19
CA VAL A 11 5.93 -12.59 -11.34
C VAL A 11 4.98 -12.33 -12.50
N GLY A 12 5.53 -12.02 -13.68
CA GLY A 12 4.75 -11.76 -14.89
C GLY A 12 3.93 -10.47 -14.86
N LEU A 13 4.25 -9.54 -13.95
CA LEU A 13 3.59 -8.25 -13.84
C LEU A 13 4.53 -7.13 -14.27
N GLU A 14 4.02 -6.20 -15.05
CA GLU A 14 4.74 -5.02 -15.53
C GLU A 14 4.07 -3.74 -15.01
N ASN A 15 4.85 -2.68 -14.87
CA ASN A 15 4.35 -1.35 -14.49
C ASN A 15 3.55 -1.33 -13.18
N ILE A 16 3.91 -2.18 -12.22
CA ILE A 16 3.31 -2.19 -10.88
C ILE A 16 4.22 -1.46 -9.88
N ALA A 17 3.60 -0.73 -8.96
CA ALA A 17 4.23 -0.20 -7.77
C ALA A 17 3.68 -0.93 -6.53
N VAL A 18 4.58 -1.23 -5.60
CA VAL A 18 4.25 -1.80 -4.29
C VAL A 18 4.61 -0.78 -3.22
N VAL A 19 3.63 -0.40 -2.42
CA VAL A 19 3.78 0.56 -1.32
C VAL A 19 3.50 -0.18 -0.02
N ASP A 20 4.53 -0.29 0.81
CA ASP A 20 4.46 -0.94 2.11
C ASP A 20 4.43 0.14 3.18
N THR A 21 3.35 0.17 3.96
CA THR A 21 3.13 1.10 5.07
C THR A 21 2.83 0.30 6.33
N GLU A 22 2.95 0.94 7.50
CA GLU A 22 2.61 0.30 8.78
C GLU A 22 1.17 -0.26 8.80
N ASP A 23 0.23 0.46 8.18
CA ASP A 23 -1.20 0.13 8.19
C ASP A 23 -1.60 -0.90 7.13
N ALA A 24 -0.91 -0.89 5.98
CA ALA A 24 -1.31 -1.68 4.81
C ALA A 24 -0.19 -1.86 3.78
N LEU A 25 -0.29 -2.96 3.02
CA LEU A 25 0.44 -3.17 1.77
C LEU A 25 -0.47 -2.85 0.58
N LEU A 26 -0.04 -1.96 -0.31
CA LEU A 26 -0.77 -1.58 -1.50
C LEU A 26 -0.01 -2.02 -2.75
N VAL A 27 -0.74 -2.59 -3.71
CA VAL A 27 -0.23 -3.02 -5.02
C VAL A 27 -1.08 -2.34 -6.09
N ILE A 28 -0.44 -1.55 -6.95
CA ILE A 28 -1.13 -0.67 -7.89
C ILE A 28 -0.38 -0.58 -9.21
N GLU A 29 -1.07 -0.23 -10.29
CA GLU A 29 -0.41 0.23 -11.50
C GLU A 29 0.37 1.53 -11.20
N ARG A 30 1.61 1.63 -11.69
CA ARG A 30 2.52 2.76 -11.46
C ARG A 30 1.92 4.09 -11.91
N GLY A 31 1.09 4.10 -12.96
CA GLY A 31 0.35 5.28 -13.42
C GLY A 31 -0.67 5.80 -12.40
N SER A 32 -1.19 4.93 -11.54
CA SER A 32 -2.19 5.25 -10.52
C SER A 32 -1.58 5.64 -9.16
N ALA A 33 -0.26 5.85 -9.08
CA ALA A 33 0.44 6.14 -7.83
C ALA A 33 -0.07 7.38 -7.08
N GLN A 34 -0.68 8.35 -7.78
CA GLN A 34 -1.25 9.53 -7.14
C GLN A 34 -2.46 9.21 -6.25
N GLU A 35 -3.23 8.16 -6.59
CA GLU A 35 -4.42 7.75 -5.83
C GLU A 35 -4.07 7.00 -4.53
N VAL A 36 -2.84 6.49 -4.40
CA VAL A 36 -2.38 5.73 -3.23
C VAL A 36 -2.52 6.53 -1.94
N ARG A 37 -2.19 7.83 -1.97
CA ARG A 37 -2.30 8.69 -0.79
C ARG A 37 -3.72 8.72 -0.25
N ARG A 38 -4.72 8.83 -1.12
CA ARG A 38 -6.13 8.84 -0.73
C ARG A 38 -6.55 7.52 -0.10
N ILE A 39 -6.09 6.40 -0.65
CA ILE A 39 -6.40 5.05 -0.13
C ILE A 39 -5.73 4.85 1.24
N VAL A 40 -4.44 5.20 1.38
CA VAL A 40 -3.71 5.10 2.66
C VAL A 40 -4.37 5.92 3.75
N GLU A 41 -4.77 7.15 3.47
CA GLU A 41 -5.45 7.99 4.46
C GLU A 41 -6.82 7.43 4.88
N GLN A 42 -7.59 6.85 3.95
CA GLN A 42 -8.84 6.16 4.31
C GLN A 42 -8.60 4.94 5.18
N LEU A 43 -7.56 4.15 4.90
CA LEU A 43 -7.21 2.96 5.70
C LEU A 43 -6.78 3.34 7.11
N LYS A 44 -5.95 4.38 7.26
CA LYS A 44 -5.58 4.96 8.56
C LYS A 44 -6.80 5.41 9.36
N GLN A 45 -7.73 6.12 8.72
CA GLN A 45 -8.96 6.58 9.36
C GLN A 45 -9.80 5.40 9.88
N ARG A 46 -10.02 4.36 9.06
CA ARG A 46 -10.76 3.16 9.46
C ARG A 46 -10.12 2.46 10.65
N ARG A 47 -8.79 2.29 10.63
CA ARG A 47 -8.04 1.67 11.74
C ARG A 47 -8.19 2.46 13.04
N ARG A 48 -8.28 3.79 12.97
CA ARG A 48 -8.51 4.66 14.12
C ARG A 48 -9.94 4.58 14.66
N THR A 49 -10.94 4.31 13.81
CA THR A 49 -12.34 4.11 14.23
C THR A 49 -12.56 2.76 14.93
N SER A 50 -11.78 1.72 14.60
CA SER A 50 -11.89 0.40 15.22
C SER A 50 -11.31 0.28 16.64
N TYR A 51 -10.73 1.36 17.19
CA TYR A 51 -10.21 1.44 18.55
C TYR A 51 -11.09 2.28 19.50
N GLN A 52 -12.35 2.58 19.12
CA GLN A 52 -13.35 3.18 20.00
C GLN A 52 -14.43 2.18 20.41
#